data_AF-W2ENZ0-F1
#
_entry.id   AF-W2ENZ0-F1
#
_cell.length_a   1.000
_cell.length_b   1.000
_cell.length_c   1.000
_cell.angle_alpha   90.00
_cell.angle_beta   90.00
_cell.angle_gamma   90.00
#
_symmetry.space_group_name_H-M   'P 1'
#
loop_
_entity.id
_entity.type
_entity.pdbx_description
1 polymer ?
#
loop_
_entity_poly.entity_id
_entity_poly.type
_entity_poly.pdbx_seq_one_letter_code
_entity_poly.pdbx_strand_id
1 'polypeptide(L)'
;LAGEQARLLPEWLEVAASRRVRVPARLIPGLLDLGARDRSVRSHLAAVTGARGRWLAGLNDAWAYLLEEAAHVPPAEVWEFGTSGDRRAFLAALRERDPGAARELLGRGWPAETPEDRAAFVAILASGLTMDDEPFLEAALDDRRREVRQAAADLLTRLPGSRLGRRMSERAGRLVRPEGRGLRAEPPKACDSTMERDGVRARPPAGMAQRGWWLQQVVAHTPLSFWRTHVGLAPAAVVRLPLGDWAREVRMGWTRAAILQRDAEWARALFEAEPLTDLLAVLPPDEQSNRAAELVRGQQVDGQMIMMLGGVARPWGPQLTKAVLKKIVDTAETQPWNAGELIRLAGERLDPAVHAHAHEVPELAAILRFRFDMTKELS
;
A
#
# COMPACT_ATOMS: atom_id res chain seq x y z
N LEU A 1 29.07 7.72 0.81
CA LEU A 1 28.33 8.54 1.80
C LEU A 1 28.13 9.98 1.32
N ALA A 2 29.16 10.65 0.79
CA ALA A 2 29.05 12.02 0.22
C ALA A 2 29.21 12.07 -1.31
N GLY A 3 28.93 10.95 -2.01
CA GLY A 3 29.09 10.86 -3.46
C GLY A 3 27.80 11.24 -4.21
N GLU A 4 27.93 11.42 -5.53
CA GLU A 4 26.83 11.83 -6.43
C GLU A 4 25.64 10.86 -6.42
N GLN A 5 25.87 9.60 -6.03
CA GLN A 5 24.86 8.52 -6.00
C GLN A 5 24.29 8.25 -4.59
N ALA A 6 24.26 9.24 -3.69
CA ALA A 6 23.78 9.06 -2.31
C ALA A 6 22.35 8.47 -2.22
N ARG A 7 21.49 8.70 -3.22
CA ARG A 7 20.12 8.18 -3.29
C ARG A 7 20.03 6.65 -3.44
N LEU A 8 21.09 6.00 -3.93
CA LEU A 8 21.17 4.54 -4.08
C LEU A 8 21.67 3.84 -2.81
N LEU A 9 22.04 4.62 -1.78
CA LEU A 9 22.55 4.07 -0.52
C LEU A 9 21.54 3.17 0.22
N PRO A 10 20.23 3.47 0.27
CA PRO A 10 19.23 2.55 0.83
C PRO A 10 19.21 1.20 0.10
N GLU A 11 19.25 1.21 -1.23
CA GLU A 11 19.30 -0.02 -2.05
C GLU A 11 20.59 -0.80 -1.79
N TRP A 12 21.74 -0.11 -1.74
CA TRP A 12 23.02 -0.74 -1.38
C TRP A 12 22.96 -1.43 -0.02
N LEU A 13 22.41 -0.76 1.00
CA LEU A 13 22.27 -1.29 2.35
C LEU A 13 21.33 -2.50 2.41
N GLU A 14 20.21 -2.45 1.67
CA GLU A 14 19.27 -3.57 1.52
C GLU A 14 19.96 -4.80 0.91
N VAL A 15 20.66 -4.63 -0.21
CA VAL A 15 21.39 -5.71 -0.90
C VAL A 15 22.51 -6.25 -0.02
N ALA A 16 23.31 -5.38 0.60
CA ALA A 16 24.39 -5.79 1.50
C ALA A 16 23.87 -6.55 2.72
N ALA A 17 22.74 -6.12 3.30
CA ALA A 17 22.10 -6.81 4.43
C ALA A 17 21.59 -8.19 4.05
N SER A 18 20.87 -8.33 2.93
CA SER A 18 20.33 -9.61 2.45
C SER A 18 21.43 -10.63 2.15
N ARG A 19 22.58 -10.16 1.66
CA ARG A 19 23.77 -10.96 1.36
C ARG A 19 24.75 -11.09 2.53
N ARG A 20 24.40 -10.55 3.70
CA ARG A 20 25.20 -10.58 4.94
C ARG A 20 26.60 -9.96 4.79
N VAL A 21 26.78 -9.03 3.85
CA VAL A 21 28.02 -8.27 3.67
C VAL A 21 28.20 -7.32 4.84
N ARG A 22 29.45 -7.13 5.29
CA ARG A 22 29.80 -6.19 6.36
C ARG A 22 30.53 -4.98 5.82
N VAL A 23 30.16 -3.80 6.30
CA VAL A 23 30.83 -2.55 5.91
C VAL A 23 32.22 -2.47 6.55
N PRO A 24 33.20 -1.84 5.87
CA PRO A 24 34.48 -1.48 6.48
C PRO A 24 34.28 -0.66 7.76
N ALA A 25 35.07 -0.95 8.80
CA ALA A 25 34.88 -0.37 10.13
C ALA A 25 34.90 1.18 10.13
N ARG A 26 35.77 1.76 9.28
CA ARG A 26 35.90 3.22 9.09
C ARG A 26 34.62 3.91 8.61
N LEU A 27 33.70 3.19 7.96
CA LEU A 27 32.45 3.74 7.44
C LEU A 27 31.30 3.65 8.43
N ILE A 28 31.47 2.90 9.53
CA ILE A 28 30.39 2.65 10.50
C ILE A 28 29.89 3.97 11.12
N PRO A 29 30.73 4.89 11.65
CA PRO A 29 30.22 6.12 12.27
C PRO A 29 29.36 6.96 11.31
N GLY A 30 29.83 7.18 10.08
CA GLY A 30 29.06 7.95 9.09
C GLY A 30 27.75 7.28 8.66
N LEU A 31 27.69 5.94 8.66
CA LEU A 31 26.46 5.19 8.45
C LEU A 31 25.52 5.28 9.66
N LEU A 32 26.07 5.31 10.88
CA LEU A 32 25.27 5.49 12.09
C LEU A 32 24.68 6.90 12.17
N ASP A 33 25.45 7.92 11.79
CA ASP A 33 24.96 9.30 11.67
C ASP A 33 23.86 9.43 10.61
N LEU A 34 23.96 8.67 9.51
CA LEU A 34 22.91 8.61 8.51
C LEU A 34 21.63 8.01 9.08
N GLY A 35 21.70 6.85 9.75
CA GLY A 35 20.51 6.24 10.36
C GLY A 35 19.89 7.11 11.47
N ALA A 36 20.69 7.95 12.15
CA ALA A 36 20.15 8.92 13.10
C ALA A 36 19.21 9.93 12.40
N ARG A 37 19.54 10.32 11.16
CA ARG A 37 18.79 11.30 10.35
C ARG A 37 17.69 10.66 9.51
N ASP A 38 17.89 9.43 9.05
CA ASP A 38 16.98 8.71 8.16
C ASP A 38 16.56 7.36 8.77
N ARG A 39 15.28 7.25 9.14
CA ARG A 39 14.73 6.03 9.75
C ARG A 39 14.62 4.88 8.76
N SER A 40 14.46 5.15 7.46
CA SER A 40 14.18 4.12 6.44
C SER A 40 15.33 3.13 6.25
N VAL A 41 16.56 3.52 6.59
CA VAL A 41 17.76 2.69 6.41
C VAL A 41 18.14 1.90 7.66
N ARG A 42 17.53 2.17 8.82
CA ARG A 42 17.96 1.64 10.14
C ARG A 42 17.93 0.11 10.23
N SER A 43 16.87 -0.50 9.71
CA SER A 43 16.69 -1.97 9.71
C SER A 43 17.84 -2.69 9.00
N HIS A 44 18.38 -2.10 7.94
CA HIS A 44 19.51 -2.65 7.19
C HIS A 44 20.86 -2.38 7.88
N LEU A 45 21.00 -1.24 8.56
CA LEU A 45 22.24 -0.83 9.24
C LEU A 45 22.68 -1.82 10.32
N ALA A 46 21.74 -2.37 11.09
CA ALA A 46 22.07 -3.36 12.12
C ALA A 46 22.71 -4.62 11.53
N ALA A 47 22.23 -5.07 10.37
CA ALA A 47 22.78 -6.22 9.66
C ALA A 47 24.19 -5.93 9.11
N VAL A 48 24.40 -4.79 8.44
CA VAL A 48 25.68 -4.51 7.75
C VAL A 48 26.79 -4.03 8.68
N THR A 49 26.47 -3.39 9.81
CA THR A 49 27.48 -2.90 10.78
C THR A 49 27.86 -3.96 11.82
N GLY A 50 26.98 -4.92 12.09
CA GLY A 50 27.23 -6.05 12.97
C GLY A 50 27.60 -5.67 14.41
N ALA A 51 28.44 -6.49 15.06
CA ALA A 51 28.80 -6.30 16.46
C ALA A 51 29.53 -4.98 16.74
N ARG A 52 30.34 -4.48 15.79
CA ARG A 52 31.04 -3.18 15.95
C ARG A 52 30.08 -2.00 15.88
N GLY A 53 29.07 -2.05 15.01
CA GLY A 53 28.02 -1.03 14.99
C GLY A 53 27.28 -0.96 16.31
N ARG A 54 26.90 -2.11 16.87
CA ARG A 54 26.28 -2.18 18.20
C ARG A 54 27.18 -1.67 19.31
N TRP A 55 28.45 -2.07 19.31
CA TRP A 55 29.42 -1.57 20.29
C TRP A 55 29.56 -0.04 20.23
N LEU A 56 29.69 0.54 19.02
CA LEU A 56 29.72 1.99 18.84
C LEU A 56 28.41 2.66 19.27
N ALA A 57 27.27 2.06 18.97
CA ALA A 57 25.97 2.58 19.39
C ALA A 57 25.80 2.60 20.92
N GLY A 58 26.46 1.68 21.64
CA GLY A 58 26.50 1.70 23.10
C GLY A 58 27.38 2.80 23.71
N LEU A 59 28.14 3.53 22.89
CA LEU A 59 29.02 4.62 23.33
C LEU A 59 28.50 6.01 22.97
N ASN A 60 27.40 6.11 22.21
CA ASN A 60 26.85 7.38 21.73
C ASN A 60 25.32 7.30 21.62
N ASP A 61 24.62 8.07 22.46
CA ASP A 61 23.16 8.09 22.53
C ASP A 61 22.49 8.42 21.20
N ALA A 62 23.14 9.22 20.33
CA ALA A 62 22.61 9.53 19.00
C ALA A 62 22.47 8.29 18.09
N TRP A 63 23.14 7.20 18.43
CA TRP A 63 23.14 5.93 17.69
C TRP A 63 22.38 4.82 18.41
N ALA A 64 21.76 5.10 19.57
CA ALA A 64 21.03 4.12 20.38
C ALA A 64 19.92 3.38 19.61
N TYR A 65 19.36 4.02 18.57
CA TYR A 65 18.39 3.40 17.65
C TYR A 65 18.88 2.05 17.07
N LEU A 66 20.19 1.85 16.93
CA LEU A 66 20.73 0.61 16.37
C LEU A 66 20.62 -0.56 17.36
N LEU A 67 20.67 -0.27 18.67
CA LEU A 67 20.49 -1.25 19.73
C LEU A 67 19.03 -1.64 19.88
N GLU A 68 18.13 -0.67 19.74
CA GLU A 68 16.67 -0.87 19.71
C GLU A 68 16.25 -1.78 18.54
N GLU A 69 16.83 -1.59 17.35
CA GLU A 69 16.53 -2.43 16.16
C GLU A 69 17.17 -3.82 16.21
N ALA A 70 18.33 -3.96 16.85
CA ALA A 70 19.02 -5.25 17.00
C ALA A 70 18.39 -6.13 18.10
N ALA A 71 17.73 -5.52 19.09
CA ALA A 71 16.96 -6.20 20.13
C ALA A 71 15.56 -6.51 19.59
N HIS A 72 15.46 -7.52 18.73
CA HIS A 72 14.22 -7.86 18.03
C HIS A 72 13.18 -8.54 18.95
N VAL A 73 12.59 -7.74 19.82
CA VAL A 73 11.23 -7.65 20.41
C VAL A 73 11.44 -6.57 21.48
N PRO A 74 10.88 -5.35 21.34
CA PRO A 74 10.93 -4.36 22.42
C PRO A 74 10.42 -5.01 23.72
N PRO A 75 11.04 -4.79 24.89
CA PRO A 75 10.60 -5.43 26.13
C PRO A 75 9.09 -5.26 26.35
N ALA A 76 8.41 -6.22 26.97
CA ALA A 76 6.98 -6.10 27.27
C ALA A 76 6.64 -4.79 28.03
N GLU A 77 7.62 -4.29 28.79
CA GLU A 77 7.62 -2.99 29.48
C GLU A 77 7.35 -1.80 28.53
N VAL A 78 7.71 -1.87 27.24
CA VAL A 78 7.42 -0.84 26.24
C VAL A 78 5.92 -0.72 25.98
N TRP A 79 5.16 -1.81 26.07
CA TRP A 79 3.71 -1.75 25.95
C TRP A 79 3.07 -1.00 27.13
N GLU A 80 3.64 -1.13 28.33
CA GLU A 80 3.11 -0.55 29.56
C GLU A 80 3.57 0.90 29.80
N PHE A 81 4.82 1.22 29.45
CA PHE A 81 5.45 2.51 29.79
C PHE A 81 5.94 3.31 28.58
N GLY A 82 5.90 2.74 27.37
CA GLY A 82 6.40 3.37 26.16
C GLY A 82 5.49 4.47 25.62
N THR A 83 6.04 5.32 24.75
CA THR A 83 5.22 6.32 24.05
C THR A 83 4.26 5.64 23.07
N SER A 84 3.22 6.37 22.64
CA SER A 84 2.29 5.89 21.60
C SER A 84 3.01 5.43 20.32
N GLY A 85 4.13 6.07 19.94
CA GLY A 85 4.96 5.65 18.81
C GLY A 85 5.65 4.30 19.05
N ASP A 86 6.25 4.12 20.22
CA ASP A 86 6.99 2.92 20.59
C ASP A 86 6.05 1.72 20.71
N ARG A 87 4.87 1.93 21.29
CA ARG A 87 3.82 0.90 21.42
C ARG A 87 3.32 0.44 20.06
N ARG A 88 3.17 1.34 19.08
CA ARG A 88 2.82 0.97 17.70
C ARG A 88 3.91 0.15 17.03
N ALA A 89 5.17 0.56 17.16
CA ALA A 89 6.30 -0.19 16.60
C ALA A 89 6.40 -1.59 17.23
N PHE A 90 6.24 -1.69 18.56
CA PHE A 90 6.19 -2.95 19.28
C PHE A 90 5.06 -3.86 18.79
N LEU A 91 3.83 -3.35 18.73
CA LEU A 91 2.68 -4.14 18.29
C LEU A 91 2.83 -4.61 16.84
N ALA A 92 3.38 -3.77 15.96
CA ALA A 92 3.65 -4.14 14.57
C ALA A 92 4.69 -5.27 14.46
N ALA A 93 5.80 -5.16 15.20
CA ALA A 93 6.83 -6.20 15.24
C ALA A 93 6.29 -7.52 15.83
N LEU A 94 5.46 -7.44 16.87
CA LEU A 94 4.78 -8.61 17.43
C LEU A 94 3.81 -9.22 16.42
N ARG A 95 3.04 -8.41 15.69
CA ARG A 95 2.05 -8.88 14.71
C ARG A 95 2.66 -9.69 13.56
N GLU A 96 3.86 -9.32 13.12
CA GLU A 96 4.63 -10.04 12.10
C GLU A 96 5.10 -11.43 12.58
N ARG A 97 5.41 -11.56 13.88
CA ARG A 97 5.93 -12.79 14.48
C ARG A 97 4.83 -13.72 14.99
N ASP A 98 3.88 -13.15 15.73
CA ASP A 98 2.75 -13.84 16.36
C ASP A 98 1.48 -12.97 16.25
N PRO A 99 0.69 -13.21 15.19
CA PRO A 99 -0.62 -12.62 14.99
C PRO A 99 -1.56 -12.67 16.21
N GLY A 100 -1.58 -13.82 16.89
CA GLY A 100 -2.49 -14.09 17.99
C GLY A 100 -2.10 -13.31 19.24
N ALA A 101 -0.81 -13.36 19.61
CA ALA A 101 -0.30 -12.63 20.76
C ALA A 101 -0.46 -11.11 20.61
N ALA A 102 -0.26 -10.56 19.40
CA ALA A 102 -0.49 -9.15 19.13
C ALA A 102 -1.96 -8.75 19.34
N ARG A 103 -2.90 -9.55 18.82
CA ARG A 103 -4.33 -9.30 19.01
C ARG A 103 -4.74 -9.39 20.47
N GLU A 104 -4.24 -10.39 21.21
CA GLU A 104 -4.54 -10.55 22.63
C GLU A 104 -4.00 -9.36 23.46
N LEU A 105 -2.76 -8.95 23.20
CA LEU A 105 -2.14 -7.81 23.85
C LEU A 105 -2.96 -6.53 23.62
N LEU A 106 -3.31 -6.27 22.35
CA LEU A 106 -4.13 -5.11 21.99
C LEU A 106 -5.51 -5.18 22.68
N GLY A 107 -6.14 -6.35 22.69
CA GLY A 107 -7.43 -6.57 23.33
C GLY A 107 -7.43 -6.25 24.84
N ARG A 108 -6.35 -6.60 25.56
CA ARG A 108 -6.20 -6.29 26.99
C ARG A 108 -6.03 -4.79 27.24
N GLY A 109 -5.25 -4.09 26.42
CA GLY A 109 -5.00 -2.65 26.56
C GLY A 109 -6.14 -1.76 26.05
N TRP A 110 -7.00 -2.29 25.16
CA TRP A 110 -8.00 -1.54 24.40
C TRP A 110 -8.84 -0.54 25.22
N PRO A 111 -9.39 -0.89 26.40
CA PRO A 111 -10.22 0.05 27.16
C PRO A 111 -9.47 1.32 27.62
N ALA A 112 -8.15 1.21 27.84
CA ALA A 112 -7.31 2.30 28.31
C ALA A 112 -6.76 3.19 27.17
N GLU A 113 -6.87 2.75 25.91
CA GLU A 113 -6.31 3.48 24.78
C GLU A 113 -7.06 4.76 24.44
N THR A 114 -6.31 5.77 24.00
CA THR A 114 -6.88 6.99 23.45
C THR A 114 -7.58 6.70 22.11
N PRO A 115 -8.65 7.47 21.76
CA PRO A 115 -9.27 7.42 20.45
C PRO A 115 -8.32 7.40 19.24
N GLU A 116 -7.32 8.28 19.26
CA GLU A 116 -6.37 8.46 18.16
C GLU A 116 -5.46 7.23 18.01
N ASP A 117 -5.01 6.68 19.14
CA ASP A 117 -4.18 5.48 19.16
C ASP A 117 -4.94 4.23 18.73
N ARG A 118 -6.22 4.11 19.12
CA ARG A 118 -7.09 2.98 18.73
C ARG A 118 -7.15 2.77 17.22
N ALA A 119 -7.36 3.83 16.46
CA ALA A 119 -7.44 3.74 15.01
C ALA A 119 -6.09 3.30 14.40
N ALA A 120 -4.99 3.83 14.93
CA ALA A 120 -3.65 3.46 14.49
C ALA A 120 -3.28 2.00 14.86
N PHE A 121 -3.70 1.52 16.03
CA PHE A 121 -3.50 0.13 16.45
C PHE A 121 -4.37 -0.85 15.64
N VAL A 122 -5.62 -0.50 15.35
CA VAL A 122 -6.47 -1.32 14.47
C VAL A 122 -5.80 -1.47 13.11
N ALA A 123 -5.25 -0.40 12.54
CA ALA A 123 -4.56 -0.45 11.25
C ALA A 123 -3.36 -1.43 11.22
N ILE A 124 -2.70 -1.69 12.36
CA ILE A 124 -1.59 -2.65 12.45
C ILE A 124 -2.04 -4.09 12.18
N LEU A 125 -3.29 -4.44 12.51
CA LEU A 125 -3.85 -5.76 12.24
C LEU A 125 -3.98 -6.08 10.74
N ALA A 126 -3.74 -5.10 9.86
CA ALA A 126 -3.69 -5.28 8.42
C ALA A 126 -2.65 -6.32 7.97
N SER A 127 -1.52 -6.43 8.68
CA SER A 127 -0.49 -7.43 8.42
C SER A 127 -0.91 -8.77 8.99
N GLY A 128 -0.75 -9.84 8.21
CA GLY A 128 -1.16 -11.19 8.60
C GLY A 128 -2.64 -11.32 8.98
N LEU A 129 -3.52 -10.45 8.48
CA LEU A 129 -4.96 -10.40 8.81
C LEU A 129 -5.65 -11.74 8.50
N THR A 130 -6.41 -12.26 9.46
CA THR A 130 -7.18 -13.51 9.33
C THR A 130 -8.58 -13.38 9.93
N MET A 131 -9.41 -14.41 9.74
CA MET A 131 -10.73 -14.48 10.38
C MET A 131 -10.66 -14.53 11.91
N ASP A 132 -9.53 -14.92 12.52
CA ASP A 132 -9.37 -14.89 13.97
C ASP A 132 -9.35 -13.46 14.53
N ASP A 133 -9.07 -12.47 13.68
CA ASP A 133 -9.12 -11.04 14.03
C ASP A 133 -10.56 -10.47 13.99
N GLU A 134 -11.49 -11.18 13.34
CA GLU A 134 -12.87 -10.73 13.14
C GLU A 134 -13.59 -10.38 14.45
N PRO A 135 -13.51 -11.17 15.54
CA PRO A 135 -14.23 -10.84 16.76
C PRO A 135 -13.79 -9.52 17.39
N PHE A 136 -12.48 -9.22 17.36
CA PHE A 136 -11.95 -7.95 17.86
C PHE A 136 -12.37 -6.79 16.96
N LEU A 137 -12.22 -6.93 15.64
CA LEU A 137 -12.59 -5.89 14.68
C LEU A 137 -14.10 -5.61 14.68
N GLU A 138 -14.94 -6.62 14.84
CA GLU A 138 -16.38 -6.45 14.94
C GLU A 138 -16.76 -5.69 16.22
N ALA A 139 -16.07 -5.92 17.34
CA ALA A 139 -16.25 -5.12 18.56
C ALA A 139 -15.74 -3.67 18.37
N ALA A 140 -14.68 -3.46 17.59
CA ALA A 140 -14.17 -2.13 17.28
C ALA A 140 -15.15 -1.29 16.41
N LEU A 141 -16.12 -1.92 15.72
CA LEU A 141 -17.22 -1.20 15.05
C LEU A 141 -18.17 -0.51 16.05
N ASP A 142 -18.14 -0.88 17.34
CA ASP A 142 -18.94 -0.23 18.38
C ASP A 142 -18.20 0.95 19.05
N ASP A 143 -16.99 1.28 18.60
CA ASP A 143 -16.23 2.42 19.14
C ASP A 143 -16.95 3.75 18.85
N ARG A 144 -16.93 4.67 19.82
CA ARG A 144 -17.55 5.99 19.71
C ARG A 144 -16.93 6.82 18.59
N ARG A 145 -15.66 6.58 18.27
CA ARG A 145 -14.88 7.36 17.31
C ARG A 145 -15.00 6.77 15.91
N ARG A 146 -15.43 7.61 14.97
CA ARG A 146 -15.68 7.21 13.59
C ARG A 146 -14.43 6.66 12.91
N GLU A 147 -13.27 7.23 13.21
CA GLU A 147 -11.99 6.85 12.62
C GLU A 147 -11.62 5.40 12.99
N VAL A 148 -11.93 4.98 14.23
CA VAL A 148 -11.76 3.59 14.70
C VAL A 148 -12.71 2.66 13.97
N ARG A 149 -14.01 3.02 13.89
CA ARG A 149 -15.01 2.23 13.16
C ARG A 149 -14.64 2.06 11.68
N GLN A 150 -14.13 3.12 11.04
CA GLN A 150 -13.68 3.04 9.65
C GLN A 150 -12.50 2.10 9.49
N ALA A 151 -11.48 2.21 10.35
CA ALA A 151 -10.32 1.33 10.29
C ALA A 151 -10.74 -0.14 10.44
N ALA A 152 -11.66 -0.42 11.36
CA ALA A 152 -12.21 -1.76 11.54
C ALA A 152 -13.03 -2.23 10.33
N ALA A 153 -13.91 -1.39 9.78
CA ALA A 153 -14.72 -1.72 8.61
C ALA A 153 -13.87 -1.99 7.35
N ASP A 154 -12.83 -1.19 7.12
CA ASP A 154 -11.90 -1.37 6.01
C ASP A 154 -11.17 -2.72 6.13
N LEU A 155 -10.75 -3.12 7.33
CA LEU A 155 -10.13 -4.44 7.56
C LEU A 155 -11.11 -5.60 7.44
N LEU A 156 -12.31 -5.48 8.01
CA LEU A 156 -13.36 -6.49 7.89
C LEU A 156 -13.81 -6.70 6.44
N THR A 157 -13.73 -5.67 5.60
CA THR A 157 -14.00 -5.78 4.15
C THR A 157 -12.99 -6.69 3.46
N ARG A 158 -11.75 -6.77 3.96
CA ARG A 158 -10.71 -7.70 3.46
C ARG A 158 -10.98 -9.15 3.85
N LEU A 159 -11.99 -9.39 4.68
CA LEU A 159 -12.41 -10.69 5.17
C LEU A 159 -13.83 -10.99 4.65
N PRO A 160 -14.00 -11.55 3.43
CA PRO A 160 -15.31 -11.81 2.83
C PRO A 160 -16.28 -12.62 3.70
N GLY A 161 -15.74 -13.45 4.62
CA GLY A 161 -16.53 -14.26 5.57
C GLY A 161 -16.96 -13.53 6.85
N SER A 162 -16.60 -12.27 7.03
CA SER A 162 -16.90 -11.49 8.25
C SER A 162 -18.40 -11.23 8.44
N ARG A 163 -18.82 -10.97 9.69
CA ARG A 163 -20.19 -10.52 9.98
C ARG A 163 -20.55 -9.24 9.24
N LEU A 164 -19.62 -8.28 9.17
CA LEU A 164 -19.78 -7.09 8.35
C LEU A 164 -20.04 -7.42 6.88
N GLY A 165 -19.25 -8.32 6.29
CA GLY A 165 -19.40 -8.74 4.90
C GLY A 165 -20.82 -9.27 4.62
N ARG A 166 -21.36 -10.11 5.52
CA ARG A 166 -22.75 -10.59 5.42
C ARG A 166 -23.78 -9.46 5.47
N ARG A 167 -23.67 -8.54 6.45
CA ARG A 167 -24.57 -7.38 6.55
C ARG A 167 -24.51 -6.49 5.30
N MET A 168 -23.32 -6.29 4.74
CA MET A 168 -23.14 -5.51 3.51
C MET A 168 -23.72 -6.20 2.29
N SER A 169 -23.54 -7.51 2.14
CA SER A 169 -24.22 -8.30 1.10
C SER A 169 -25.74 -8.20 1.17
N GLU A 170 -26.32 -8.29 2.37
CA GLU A 170 -27.77 -8.14 2.57
C GLU A 170 -28.26 -6.75 2.16
N ARG A 171 -27.54 -5.68 2.56
CA ARG A 171 -27.87 -4.31 2.13
C ARG A 171 -27.71 -4.16 0.62
N ALA A 172 -26.58 -4.57 0.07
CA ALA A 172 -26.27 -4.46 -1.35
C ALA A 172 -27.30 -5.19 -2.23
N GLY A 173 -27.73 -6.40 -1.87
CA GLY A 173 -28.76 -7.13 -2.61
C GLY A 173 -30.12 -6.44 -2.61
N ARG A 174 -30.43 -5.63 -1.60
CA ARG A 174 -31.65 -4.80 -1.58
C ARG A 174 -31.52 -3.55 -2.43
N LEU A 175 -30.31 -2.98 -2.54
CA LEU A 175 -30.05 -1.71 -3.23
C LEU A 175 -29.70 -1.89 -4.70
N VAL A 176 -29.04 -2.98 -5.08
CA VAL A 176 -28.63 -3.27 -6.46
C VAL A 176 -29.18 -4.63 -6.85
N ARG A 177 -30.17 -4.64 -7.73
CA ARG A 177 -30.92 -5.85 -8.13
C ARG A 177 -30.74 -6.12 -9.62
N PRO A 178 -30.63 -7.39 -10.03
CA PRO A 178 -30.82 -7.75 -11.43
C PRO A 178 -32.18 -7.27 -11.93
N GLU A 179 -32.20 -6.56 -13.05
CA GLU A 179 -33.44 -6.11 -13.70
C GLU A 179 -33.27 -6.19 -15.22
N GLY A 180 -34.10 -7.01 -15.86
CA GLY A 180 -34.00 -7.27 -17.30
C GLY A 180 -32.61 -7.76 -17.70
N ARG A 181 -31.91 -6.99 -18.53
CA ARG A 181 -30.55 -7.29 -19.01
C ARG A 181 -29.44 -6.54 -18.25
N GLY A 182 -29.77 -5.88 -17.15
CA GLY A 182 -28.82 -5.05 -16.39
C GLY A 182 -29.04 -5.11 -14.89
N LEU A 183 -28.58 -4.08 -14.21
CA LEU A 183 -28.69 -3.88 -12.78
C LEU A 183 -29.46 -2.58 -12.51
N ARG A 184 -30.48 -2.65 -11.65
CA ARG A 184 -31.15 -1.47 -11.11
C ARG A 184 -30.58 -1.15 -9.75
N ALA A 185 -30.00 0.04 -9.63
CA ALA A 185 -29.53 0.59 -8.37
C ALA A 185 -30.56 1.57 -7.78
N GLU A 186 -30.91 1.36 -6.52
CA GLU A 186 -31.76 2.25 -5.73
C GLU A 186 -31.01 2.60 -4.44
N PRO A 187 -30.37 3.79 -4.38
CA PRO A 187 -29.61 4.19 -3.20
C PRO A 187 -30.47 4.29 -1.93
N PRO A 188 -29.87 4.13 -0.74
CA PRO A 188 -30.57 4.27 0.54
C PRO A 188 -31.29 5.62 0.66
N LYS A 189 -32.46 5.62 1.31
CA LYS A 189 -33.22 6.85 1.62
C LYS A 189 -32.66 7.59 2.84
N ALA A 190 -32.00 6.88 3.74
CA ALA A 190 -31.34 7.42 4.93
C ALA A 190 -30.10 6.55 5.27
N CYS A 191 -29.17 7.13 6.02
CA CYS A 191 -28.09 6.39 6.68
C CYS A 191 -28.50 6.17 8.14
N ASP A 192 -28.84 4.93 8.51
CA ASP A 192 -29.23 4.60 9.87
C ASP A 192 -28.01 4.33 10.78
N SER A 193 -28.25 4.19 12.08
CA SER A 193 -27.18 3.94 13.07
C SER A 193 -26.44 2.62 12.83
N THR A 194 -27.08 1.62 12.21
CA THR A 194 -26.43 0.35 11.88
C THR A 194 -25.48 0.50 10.70
N MET A 195 -25.81 1.35 9.72
CA MET A 195 -24.93 1.72 8.62
C MET A 195 -23.72 2.51 9.15
N GLU A 196 -23.94 3.45 10.07
CA GLU A 196 -22.84 4.22 10.69
C GLU A 196 -21.92 3.38 11.58
N ARG A 197 -22.48 2.41 12.32
CA ARG A 197 -21.72 1.39 13.04
C ARG A 197 -20.81 0.62 12.09
N ASP A 198 -21.37 0.21 10.95
CA ASP A 198 -20.70 -0.60 9.93
C ASP A 198 -19.78 0.21 8.99
N GLY A 199 -19.39 1.43 9.37
CA GLY A 199 -18.40 2.22 8.64
C GLY A 199 -18.94 3.09 7.49
N VAL A 200 -20.26 3.16 7.29
CA VAL A 200 -20.85 4.07 6.30
C VAL A 200 -20.91 5.50 6.85
N ARG A 201 -20.26 6.43 6.16
CA ARG A 201 -20.24 7.85 6.56
C ARG A 201 -21.51 8.55 6.11
N ALA A 202 -22.24 9.13 7.07
CA ALA A 202 -23.48 9.85 6.83
C ALA A 202 -23.31 11.12 5.98
N ARG A 203 -22.20 11.87 6.16
CA ARG A 203 -21.93 13.12 5.44
C ARG A 203 -20.98 12.87 4.26
N PRO A 204 -21.38 13.22 3.02
CA PRO A 204 -20.50 13.12 1.86
C PRO A 204 -19.44 14.23 1.88
N PRO A 205 -18.31 14.03 1.14
CA PRO A 205 -17.45 15.14 0.74
C PRO A 205 -18.22 16.20 -0.05
N ALA A 206 -17.69 17.43 -0.09
CA ALA A 206 -18.28 18.51 -0.86
C ALA A 206 -18.43 18.13 -2.34
N GLY A 207 -19.58 18.46 -2.94
CA GLY A 207 -19.88 18.18 -4.35
C GLY A 207 -20.41 16.77 -4.66
N MET A 208 -20.57 15.88 -3.67
CA MET A 208 -21.17 14.55 -3.89
C MET A 208 -22.63 14.47 -3.41
N ALA A 209 -23.46 13.84 -4.24
CA ALA A 209 -24.84 13.52 -3.87
C ALA A 209 -24.86 12.50 -2.71
N GLN A 210 -25.53 12.88 -1.62
CA GLN A 210 -25.54 12.11 -0.36
C GLN A 210 -25.99 10.65 -0.54
N ARG A 211 -27.08 10.43 -1.28
CA ARG A 211 -27.62 9.09 -1.52
C ARG A 211 -26.66 8.21 -2.30
N GLY A 212 -26.10 8.74 -3.38
CA GLY A 212 -25.08 8.07 -4.20
C GLY A 212 -23.84 7.72 -3.38
N TRP A 213 -23.41 8.62 -2.50
CA TRP A 213 -22.30 8.38 -1.58
C TRP A 213 -22.54 7.22 -0.61
N TRP A 214 -23.76 7.07 -0.07
CA TRP A 214 -24.10 5.92 0.75
C TRP A 214 -24.13 4.62 -0.04
N LEU A 215 -24.70 4.64 -1.25
CA LEU A 215 -24.69 3.48 -2.15
C LEU A 215 -23.26 3.03 -2.46
N GLN A 216 -22.39 3.95 -2.87
CA GLN A 216 -20.98 3.67 -3.17
C GLN A 216 -20.29 3.01 -1.96
N GLN A 217 -20.50 3.52 -0.75
CA GLN A 217 -19.88 2.96 0.45
C GLN A 217 -20.41 1.56 0.78
N VAL A 218 -21.71 1.31 0.64
CA VAL A 218 -22.26 -0.06 0.85
C VAL A 218 -21.66 -1.02 -0.17
N VAL A 219 -21.61 -0.65 -1.45
CA VAL A 219 -20.98 -1.48 -2.49
C VAL A 219 -19.48 -1.71 -2.20
N ALA A 220 -18.77 -0.69 -1.72
CA ALA A 220 -17.35 -0.76 -1.38
C ALA A 220 -17.02 -1.75 -0.24
N HIS A 221 -17.91 -1.88 0.74
CA HIS A 221 -17.74 -2.83 1.86
C HIS A 221 -18.43 -4.19 1.59
N THR A 222 -18.99 -4.40 0.40
CA THR A 222 -19.61 -5.67 0.02
C THR A 222 -18.57 -6.65 -0.53
N PRO A 223 -18.51 -7.90 -0.04
CA PRO A 223 -17.65 -8.94 -0.61
C PRO A 223 -17.82 -9.07 -2.12
N LEU A 224 -16.74 -9.11 -2.89
CA LEU A 224 -16.83 -9.18 -4.35
C LEU A 224 -17.40 -10.52 -4.86
N SER A 225 -17.25 -11.58 -4.06
CA SER A 225 -17.88 -12.89 -4.29
C SER A 225 -19.42 -12.84 -4.26
N PHE A 226 -20.00 -11.88 -3.53
CA PHE A 226 -21.45 -11.68 -3.51
C PHE A 226 -21.97 -11.33 -4.90
N TRP A 227 -21.33 -10.41 -5.61
CA TRP A 227 -21.79 -9.96 -6.93
C TRP A 227 -21.77 -11.08 -7.99
N ARG A 228 -20.78 -11.96 -7.92
CA ARG A 228 -20.71 -13.16 -8.79
C ARG A 228 -21.92 -14.07 -8.58
N THR A 229 -22.30 -14.27 -7.31
CA THR A 229 -23.43 -15.14 -6.94
C THR A 229 -24.77 -14.47 -7.21
N HIS A 230 -24.89 -13.18 -6.86
CA HIS A 230 -26.12 -12.40 -6.98
C HIS A 230 -26.54 -12.17 -8.43
N VAL A 231 -25.57 -12.03 -9.34
CA VAL A 231 -25.81 -11.81 -10.77
C VAL A 231 -25.65 -13.11 -11.58
N GLY A 232 -24.86 -14.07 -11.10
CA GLY A 232 -24.57 -15.32 -11.81
C GLY A 232 -23.60 -15.17 -12.98
N LEU A 233 -22.73 -14.16 -12.96
CA LEU A 233 -21.80 -13.82 -14.05
C LEU A 233 -20.36 -13.65 -13.55
N ALA A 234 -19.41 -13.81 -14.47
CA ALA A 234 -18.01 -13.48 -14.22
C ALA A 234 -17.81 -11.96 -14.05
N PRO A 235 -16.79 -11.49 -13.31
CA PRO A 235 -16.57 -10.07 -13.00
C PRO A 235 -16.58 -9.16 -14.24
N ALA A 236 -15.89 -9.55 -15.32
CA ALA A 236 -15.86 -8.78 -16.56
C ALA A 236 -17.26 -8.59 -17.19
N ALA A 237 -18.13 -9.59 -17.07
CA ALA A 237 -19.50 -9.48 -17.56
C ALA A 237 -20.37 -8.64 -16.62
N VAL A 238 -20.22 -8.78 -15.29
CA VAL A 238 -20.92 -7.96 -14.29
C VAL A 238 -20.61 -6.48 -14.48
N VAL A 239 -19.34 -6.12 -14.64
CA VAL A 239 -18.90 -4.73 -14.84
C VAL A 239 -19.48 -4.14 -16.13
N ARG A 240 -19.78 -4.93 -17.16
CA ARG A 240 -20.36 -4.43 -18.43
C ARG A 240 -21.88 -4.29 -18.40
N LEU A 241 -22.56 -4.74 -17.35
CA LEU A 241 -24.01 -4.61 -17.27
C LEU A 241 -24.45 -3.13 -17.23
N PRO A 242 -25.55 -2.77 -17.91
CA PRO A 242 -26.19 -1.46 -17.76
C PRO A 242 -26.61 -1.22 -16.30
N LEU A 243 -26.34 -0.02 -15.77
CA LEU A 243 -26.55 0.32 -14.35
C LEU A 243 -27.44 1.55 -14.11
N GLY A 244 -28.03 2.12 -15.17
CA GLY A 244 -28.83 3.34 -15.10
C GLY A 244 -28.08 4.52 -14.47
N ASP A 245 -28.80 5.39 -13.77
CA ASP A 245 -28.32 6.68 -13.28
C ASP A 245 -27.20 6.60 -12.22
N TRP A 246 -27.05 5.45 -11.54
CA TRP A 246 -26.08 5.27 -10.45
C TRP A 246 -24.87 4.42 -10.86
N ALA A 247 -24.62 4.30 -12.17
CA ALA A 247 -23.53 3.51 -12.72
C ALA A 247 -22.16 3.90 -12.14
N ARG A 248 -21.90 5.20 -12.00
CA ARG A 248 -20.64 5.72 -11.49
C ARG A 248 -20.42 5.32 -10.03
N GLU A 249 -21.42 5.48 -9.18
CA GLU A 249 -21.35 5.18 -7.75
C GLU A 249 -21.14 3.68 -7.49
N VAL A 250 -21.84 2.82 -8.25
CA VAL A 250 -21.65 1.37 -8.15
C VAL A 250 -20.27 0.95 -8.63
N ARG A 251 -19.80 1.48 -9.78
CA ARG A 251 -18.45 1.19 -10.30
C ARG A 251 -17.36 1.65 -9.33
N MET A 252 -17.46 2.85 -8.78
CA MET A 252 -16.52 3.36 -7.78
C MET A 252 -16.55 2.52 -6.48
N GLY A 253 -17.73 2.00 -6.11
CA GLY A 253 -17.88 1.04 -5.03
C GLY A 253 -17.10 -0.25 -5.32
N TRP A 254 -17.29 -0.85 -6.50
CA TRP A 254 -16.55 -2.04 -6.92
C TRP A 254 -15.03 -1.80 -7.00
N THR A 255 -14.60 -0.64 -7.50
CA THR A 255 -13.19 -0.24 -7.50
C THR A 255 -12.61 -0.24 -6.10
N ARG A 256 -13.29 0.40 -5.14
CA ARG A 256 -12.83 0.42 -3.74
C ARG A 256 -12.84 -0.99 -3.13
N ALA A 257 -13.85 -1.80 -3.41
CA ALA A 257 -13.93 -3.18 -2.96
C ALA A 257 -12.76 -4.04 -3.50
N ALA A 258 -12.43 -3.89 -4.79
CA ALA A 258 -11.31 -4.60 -5.43
C ALA A 258 -9.96 -4.24 -4.81
N ILE A 259 -9.76 -2.95 -4.50
CA ILE A 259 -8.55 -2.47 -3.83
C ILE A 259 -8.44 -3.03 -2.40
N LEU A 260 -9.52 -2.93 -1.61
CA LEU A 260 -9.53 -3.41 -0.23
C LEU A 260 -9.33 -4.93 -0.18
N GLN A 261 -10.11 -5.68 -0.94
CA GLN A 261 -10.09 -7.14 -0.97
C GLN A 261 -8.88 -7.72 -1.73
N ARG A 262 -8.09 -6.87 -2.41
CA ARG A 262 -6.99 -7.24 -3.29
C ARG A 262 -7.40 -8.27 -4.35
N ASP A 263 -8.57 -8.08 -4.95
CA ASP A 263 -9.13 -8.99 -5.94
C ASP A 263 -8.66 -8.60 -7.36
N ALA A 264 -7.68 -9.36 -7.88
CA ALA A 264 -7.11 -9.11 -9.19
C ALA A 264 -8.09 -9.38 -10.35
N GLU A 265 -9.07 -10.27 -10.19
CA GLU A 265 -10.05 -10.58 -11.25
C GLU A 265 -10.97 -9.38 -11.49
N TRP A 266 -11.48 -8.79 -10.40
CA TRP A 266 -12.27 -7.56 -10.44
C TRP A 266 -11.45 -6.35 -10.85
N ALA A 267 -10.22 -6.22 -10.35
CA ALA A 267 -9.35 -5.10 -10.73
C ALA A 267 -9.09 -5.08 -12.25
N ARG A 268 -8.83 -6.23 -12.88
CA ARG A 268 -8.71 -6.33 -14.35
C ARG A 268 -9.98 -5.90 -15.05
N ALA A 269 -11.13 -6.45 -14.63
CA ALA A 269 -12.43 -6.16 -15.25
C ALA A 269 -12.80 -4.67 -15.18
N LEU A 270 -12.52 -4.03 -14.04
CA LEU A 270 -12.79 -2.61 -13.83
C LEU A 270 -11.81 -1.73 -14.60
N PHE A 271 -10.51 -2.08 -14.62
CA PHE A 271 -9.50 -1.32 -15.35
C PHE A 271 -9.77 -1.29 -16.85
N GLU A 272 -10.25 -2.39 -17.44
CA GLU A 272 -10.69 -2.45 -18.84
C GLU A 272 -11.89 -1.54 -19.15
N ALA A 273 -12.79 -1.37 -18.18
CA ALA A 273 -13.95 -0.50 -18.34
C ALA A 273 -13.58 0.98 -18.16
N GLU A 274 -12.74 1.28 -17.17
CA GLU A 274 -12.27 2.62 -16.85
C GLU A 274 -10.86 2.54 -16.21
N PRO A 275 -9.80 2.96 -16.92
CA PRO A 275 -8.42 2.83 -16.45
C PRO A 275 -8.12 3.75 -15.24
N LEU A 276 -8.34 3.24 -14.03
CA LEU A 276 -7.96 3.90 -12.78
C LEU A 276 -6.62 3.37 -12.28
N THR A 277 -5.67 4.27 -12.03
CA THR A 277 -4.29 3.93 -11.66
C THR A 277 -4.19 3.12 -10.37
N ASP A 278 -5.07 3.38 -9.41
CA ASP A 278 -5.10 2.69 -8.12
C ASP A 278 -5.40 1.19 -8.25
N LEU A 279 -6.05 0.77 -9.35
CA LEU A 279 -6.30 -0.65 -9.63
C LEU A 279 -5.03 -1.39 -10.03
N LEU A 280 -4.01 -0.70 -10.56
CA LEU A 280 -2.73 -1.32 -10.92
C LEU A 280 -2.07 -1.97 -9.70
N ALA A 281 -2.13 -1.33 -8.53
CA ALA A 281 -1.51 -1.85 -7.31
C ALA A 281 -2.07 -3.22 -6.86
N VAL A 282 -3.23 -3.63 -7.39
CA VAL A 282 -3.88 -4.91 -7.09
C VAL A 282 -3.48 -6.03 -8.06
N LEU A 283 -3.03 -5.68 -9.27
CA LEU A 283 -2.70 -6.64 -10.32
C LEU A 283 -1.36 -7.35 -10.04
N PRO A 284 -1.11 -8.55 -10.59
CA PRO A 284 0.20 -9.19 -10.55
C PRO A 284 1.30 -8.30 -11.16
N PRO A 285 2.55 -8.29 -10.65
CA PRO A 285 3.61 -7.38 -11.07
C PRO A 285 3.84 -7.27 -12.59
N ASP A 286 3.80 -8.40 -13.31
CA ASP A 286 3.96 -8.43 -14.76
C ASP A 286 2.81 -7.72 -15.48
N GLU A 287 1.58 -7.92 -15.00
CA GLU A 287 0.40 -7.24 -15.53
C GLU A 287 0.42 -5.74 -15.21
N GLN A 288 0.86 -5.34 -14.00
CA GLN A 288 1.04 -3.94 -13.65
C GLN A 288 1.96 -3.24 -14.66
N SER A 289 3.12 -3.86 -14.94
CA SER A 289 4.10 -3.31 -15.88
C SER A 289 3.51 -3.17 -17.28
N ASN A 290 2.83 -4.19 -17.80
CA ASN A 290 2.26 -4.15 -19.14
C ASN A 290 1.17 -3.06 -19.28
N ARG A 291 0.28 -2.93 -18.29
CA ARG A 291 -0.78 -1.92 -18.31
C ARG A 291 -0.26 -0.51 -18.11
N ALA A 292 0.70 -0.32 -17.21
CA ALA A 292 1.39 0.96 -17.07
C ALA A 292 2.07 1.38 -18.39
N ALA A 293 2.64 0.44 -19.15
CA ALA A 293 3.26 0.73 -20.44
C ALA A 293 2.24 1.21 -21.50
N GLU A 294 1.00 0.73 -21.44
CA GLU A 294 -0.11 1.21 -22.30
C GLU A 294 -0.49 2.66 -21.94
N LEU A 295 -0.65 2.95 -20.65
CA LEU A 295 -0.96 4.30 -20.17
C LEU A 295 0.14 5.31 -20.52
N VAL A 296 1.41 4.96 -20.29
CA VAL A 296 2.56 5.81 -20.64
C VAL A 296 2.54 6.13 -22.13
N ARG A 297 2.26 5.16 -23.00
CA ARG A 297 2.23 5.40 -24.45
C ARG A 297 1.16 6.43 -24.84
N GLY A 298 -0.02 6.37 -24.22
CA GLY A 298 -1.17 7.21 -24.58
C GLY A 298 -1.24 8.60 -23.93
N GLN A 299 -0.45 8.87 -22.88
CA GLN A 299 -0.59 10.09 -22.07
C GLN A 299 0.70 10.94 -22.07
N GLN A 300 0.58 12.21 -21.70
CA GLN A 300 1.72 13.10 -21.48
C GLN A 300 2.41 12.79 -20.14
N VAL A 301 3.67 13.20 -19.99
CA VAL A 301 4.33 13.11 -18.68
C VAL A 301 3.87 14.27 -17.83
N ASP A 302 3.25 13.96 -16.70
CA ASP A 302 2.90 14.91 -15.66
C ASP A 302 3.16 14.29 -14.28
N GLY A 303 2.88 15.07 -13.22
CA GLY A 303 3.03 14.58 -11.86
C GLY A 303 2.18 13.35 -11.55
N GLN A 304 1.00 13.22 -12.15
CA GLN A 304 0.11 12.07 -11.93
C GLN A 304 0.68 10.79 -12.55
N MET A 305 1.22 10.87 -13.77
CA MET A 305 1.94 9.79 -14.44
C MET A 305 3.15 9.34 -13.62
N ILE A 306 3.96 10.28 -13.12
CA ILE A 306 5.15 9.97 -12.31
C ILE A 306 4.76 9.29 -11.00
N MET A 307 3.74 9.78 -10.30
CA MET A 307 3.22 9.15 -9.08
C MET A 307 2.71 7.74 -9.33
N MET A 308 1.94 7.54 -10.41
CA MET A 308 1.44 6.22 -10.81
C MET A 308 2.60 5.24 -11.07
N LEU A 309 3.59 5.65 -11.84
CA LEU A 309 4.77 4.83 -12.14
C LEU A 309 5.58 4.49 -10.88
N GLY A 310 5.61 5.38 -9.89
CA GLY A 310 6.22 5.13 -8.58
C GLY A 310 5.50 4.04 -7.76
N GLY A 311 4.21 3.80 -8.04
CA GLY A 311 3.42 2.73 -7.43
C GLY A 311 3.56 1.36 -8.11
N VAL A 312 4.08 1.32 -9.34
CA VAL A 312 4.28 0.05 -10.09
C VAL A 312 5.40 -0.77 -9.46
N ALA A 313 5.16 -2.07 -9.30
CA ALA A 313 6.12 -3.02 -8.74
C ALA A 313 7.48 -2.97 -9.46
N ARG A 314 8.56 -3.04 -8.68
CA ARG A 314 9.95 -3.14 -9.18
C ARG A 314 10.38 -4.61 -9.31
N PRO A 315 11.26 -4.97 -10.26
CA PRO A 315 11.70 -4.13 -11.38
C PRO A 315 10.60 -3.95 -12.43
N TRP A 316 10.61 -2.82 -13.15
CA TRP A 316 9.71 -2.63 -14.29
C TRP A 316 9.98 -3.64 -15.40
N GLY A 317 8.90 -4.22 -15.93
CA GLY A 317 8.97 -5.18 -17.03
C GLY A 317 9.40 -4.54 -18.37
N PRO A 318 9.80 -5.36 -19.37
CA PRO A 318 10.42 -4.87 -20.61
C PRO A 318 9.58 -3.86 -21.41
N GLN A 319 8.25 -4.06 -21.46
CA GLN A 319 7.34 -3.17 -22.18
C GLN A 319 7.27 -1.78 -21.53
N LEU A 320 7.25 -1.74 -20.19
CA LEU A 320 7.24 -0.49 -19.45
C LEU A 320 8.57 0.24 -19.58
N THR A 321 9.68 -0.48 -19.46
CA THR A 321 11.03 0.06 -19.70
C THR A 321 11.11 0.75 -21.05
N LYS A 322 10.70 0.06 -22.13
CA LYS A 322 10.73 0.63 -23.48
C LYS A 322 9.83 1.87 -23.62
N ALA A 323 8.61 1.81 -23.07
CA ALA A 323 7.66 2.92 -23.12
C ALA A 323 8.19 4.16 -22.38
N VAL A 324 8.79 3.98 -21.21
CA VAL A 324 9.35 5.08 -20.42
C VAL A 324 10.60 5.66 -21.07
N LEU A 325 11.54 4.83 -21.56
CA LEU A 325 12.73 5.32 -22.26
C LEU A 325 12.36 6.21 -23.45
N LYS A 326 11.44 5.72 -24.30
CA LYS A 326 10.92 6.52 -25.42
C LYS A 326 10.29 7.82 -24.93
N LYS A 327 9.46 7.76 -23.88
CA LYS A 327 8.77 8.94 -23.35
C LYS A 327 9.74 9.98 -22.80
N ILE A 328 10.83 9.55 -22.14
CA ILE A 328 11.90 10.44 -21.67
C ILE A 328 12.48 11.21 -22.85
N VAL A 329 12.89 10.51 -23.92
CA VAL A 329 13.47 11.13 -25.12
C VAL A 329 12.49 12.13 -25.75
N ASP A 330 11.24 11.70 -25.96
CA ASP A 330 10.20 12.54 -26.58
C ASP A 330 9.87 13.80 -25.72
N THR A 331 10.02 13.72 -24.40
CA THR A 331 9.67 14.80 -23.46
C THR A 331 10.85 15.73 -23.16
N ALA A 332 12.09 15.28 -23.34
CA ALA A 332 13.29 16.01 -22.93
C ALA A 332 13.42 17.39 -23.63
N GLU A 333 12.97 17.50 -24.88
CA GLU A 333 13.03 18.74 -25.65
C GLU A 333 11.98 19.78 -25.21
N THR A 334 10.81 19.31 -24.77
CA THR A 334 9.64 20.18 -24.51
C THR A 334 9.41 20.44 -23.02
N GLN A 335 9.71 19.48 -22.16
CA GLN A 335 9.51 19.56 -20.70
C GLN A 335 10.70 18.94 -19.95
N PRO A 336 11.87 19.62 -19.94
CA PRO A 336 13.10 19.06 -19.36
C PRO A 336 12.98 18.66 -17.88
N TRP A 337 12.18 19.41 -17.10
CA TRP A 337 11.97 19.11 -15.68
C TRP A 337 11.19 17.80 -15.47
N ASN A 338 10.12 17.58 -16.23
CA ASN A 338 9.35 16.32 -16.19
C ASN A 338 10.19 15.13 -16.67
N ALA A 339 11.01 15.34 -17.71
CA ALA A 339 11.93 14.32 -18.19
C ALA A 339 12.97 13.96 -17.11
N GLY A 340 13.51 14.94 -16.39
CA GLY A 340 14.45 14.73 -15.28
C GLY A 340 13.86 13.90 -14.13
N GLU A 341 12.64 14.21 -13.69
CA GLU A 341 11.98 13.39 -12.66
C GLU A 341 11.67 11.97 -13.13
N LEU A 342 11.32 11.80 -14.42
CA LEU A 342 11.08 10.48 -15.00
C LEU A 342 12.39 9.68 -15.15
N ILE A 343 13.50 10.32 -15.52
CA ILE A 343 14.86 9.73 -15.53
C ILE A 343 15.21 9.24 -14.14
N ARG A 344 15.01 10.08 -13.12
CA ARG A 344 15.30 9.73 -11.73
C ARG A 344 14.48 8.52 -11.26
N LEU A 345 13.17 8.55 -11.51
CA LEU A 345 12.30 7.43 -11.16
C LEU A 345 12.68 6.16 -11.91
N ALA A 346 12.96 6.25 -13.21
CA ALA A 346 13.42 5.11 -14.01
C ALA A 346 14.73 4.53 -13.45
N GLY A 347 15.67 5.40 -13.04
CA GLY A 347 16.93 5.01 -12.42
C GLY A 347 16.76 4.17 -11.15
N GLU A 348 15.70 4.39 -10.37
CA GLU A 348 15.36 3.65 -9.16
C GLU A 348 14.55 2.36 -9.42
N ARG A 349 13.86 2.26 -10.57
CA ARG A 349 12.85 1.23 -10.84
C ARG A 349 13.19 0.21 -11.93
N LEU A 350 14.05 0.56 -12.88
CA LEU A 350 14.51 -0.37 -13.92
C LEU A 350 15.43 -1.44 -13.32
N ASP A 351 15.44 -2.61 -13.96
CA ASP A 351 16.50 -3.61 -13.72
C ASP A 351 17.85 -3.04 -14.17
N PRO A 352 18.87 -2.95 -13.30
CA PRO A 352 20.18 -2.41 -13.67
C PRO A 352 20.88 -3.18 -14.81
N ALA A 353 20.52 -4.45 -15.06
CA ALA A 353 21.04 -5.22 -16.19
C ALA A 353 20.73 -4.58 -17.56
N VAL A 354 19.71 -3.70 -17.65
CA VAL A 354 19.33 -3.05 -18.91
C VAL A 354 20.12 -1.78 -19.24
N HIS A 355 21.15 -1.42 -18.47
CA HIS A 355 21.95 -0.19 -18.66
C HIS A 355 22.41 0.05 -20.12
N ALA A 356 22.77 -1.01 -20.87
CA ALA A 356 23.19 -0.90 -22.27
C ALA A 356 22.05 -0.44 -23.22
N HIS A 357 20.80 -0.72 -22.85
CA HIS A 357 19.61 -0.33 -23.62
C HIS A 357 19.17 1.11 -23.34
N ALA A 358 19.75 1.79 -22.35
CA ALA A 358 19.42 3.17 -21.99
C ALA A 358 20.39 4.21 -22.60
N HIS A 359 21.17 3.85 -23.62
CA HIS A 359 22.23 4.70 -24.19
C HIS A 359 21.73 6.03 -24.78
N GLU A 360 20.48 6.10 -25.23
CA GLU A 360 19.82 7.34 -25.69
C GLU A 360 19.58 8.34 -24.53
N VAL A 361 19.70 7.90 -23.28
CA VAL A 361 19.55 8.71 -22.07
C VAL A 361 20.80 8.52 -21.20
N PRO A 362 21.90 9.26 -21.47
CA PRO A 362 23.20 9.02 -20.84
C PRO A 362 23.19 9.06 -19.31
N GLU A 363 22.42 9.97 -18.72
CA GLU A 363 22.26 10.07 -17.26
C GLU A 363 21.66 8.79 -16.66
N LEU A 364 20.60 8.26 -17.29
CA LEU A 364 19.96 7.02 -16.86
C LEU A 364 20.90 5.81 -17.06
N ALA A 365 21.59 5.73 -18.20
CA ALA A 365 22.55 4.66 -18.46
C ALA A 365 23.67 4.63 -17.41
N ALA A 366 24.18 5.79 -16.98
CA ALA A 366 25.18 5.90 -15.94
C ALA A 366 24.66 5.41 -14.57
N ILE A 367 23.43 5.81 -14.19
CA ILE A 367 22.78 5.34 -12.95
C ILE A 367 22.62 3.81 -12.97
N LEU A 368 22.10 3.25 -14.06
CA LEU A 368 21.88 1.80 -14.18
C LEU A 368 23.19 1.01 -14.21
N ARG A 369 24.22 1.51 -14.90
CA ARG A 369 25.57 0.89 -14.89
C ARG A 369 26.12 0.86 -13.47
N PHE A 370 26.04 1.97 -12.75
CA PHE A 370 26.50 2.03 -11.37
C PHE A 370 25.76 1.01 -10.48
N ARG A 371 24.43 0.95 -10.57
CA ARG A 371 23.61 -0.05 -9.83
C ARG A 371 23.96 -1.49 -10.21
N PHE A 372 24.26 -1.75 -11.47
CA PHE A 372 24.65 -3.07 -11.97
C PHE A 372 25.99 -3.52 -11.38
N ASP A 373 27.01 -2.66 -11.49
CA ASP A 373 28.35 -2.93 -10.97
C ASP A 373 28.32 -3.07 -9.45
N MET A 374 27.58 -2.20 -8.77
CA MET A 374 27.33 -2.26 -7.33
C MET A 374 26.74 -3.63 -6.90
N THR A 375 25.73 -4.12 -7.60
CA THR A 375 25.10 -5.40 -7.30
C THR A 375 26.03 -6.58 -7.61
N LYS A 376 26.87 -6.44 -8.63
CA LYS A 376 27.88 -7.44 -8.99
C LYS A 376 29.00 -7.51 -7.94
N GLU A 377 29.48 -6.39 -7.43
CA GLU A 377 30.51 -6.34 -6.38
C GLU A 377 30.05 -6.93 -5.04
N LEU A 378 28.75 -6.86 -4.75
CA LEU A 378 28.15 -7.45 -3.56
C LEU A 378 27.75 -8.92 -3.74
N SER A 379 27.91 -9.50 -4.95
CA SER A 379 27.60 -10.91 -5.24
C SER A 379 28.82 -11.76 -4.93
#